data_AF-A0A2K6AVZ7-F1
#
_entry.id   AF-A0A2K6AVZ7-F1
#
_cell.length_a   1.000
_cell.length_b   1.000
_cell.length_c   1.000
_cell.angle_alpha   90.00
_cell.angle_beta   90.00
_cell.angle_gamma   90.00
#
_symmetry.space_group_name_H-M   'P 1'
#
loop_
_entity.id
_entity.type
_entity.pdbx_description
1 polymer ?
#
loop_
_entity_poly.entity_id
_entity_poly.type
_entity_poly.pdbx_seq_one_letter_code
_entity_poly.pdbx_strand_id
1 'polypeptide(L)'
;MASAAAAEAEKGSPVVVGLLVVGNIIILLSGLALFAETVWVTADQYHIYPLMGVSGKDDVFAGAWIAIFCGFSFFVVASFGVGAALCCRRSMVLTYLVLMLILYIFQCASCITSYTHRDYMVSSPSLITKQMLTFYSADTHQGQELTRLWDRIMIEQECCGTSGPMDWVNFTSAFREATPEVVFPWPPLCCRRTGNFIPLNKEGCRLGHMDYVFTKGCFEHIGHAIDSYTWGISWFGFAILMWTLPVMLIAMYFYTTL
;
A
#
# COMPACT_ATOMS: atom_id res chain seq x y z
N MET A 1 34.95 -6.44 50.14
CA MET A 1 33.70 -7.18 49.84
C MET A 1 32.44 -6.31 49.96
N ALA A 2 32.41 -5.26 50.79
CA ALA A 2 31.25 -4.33 50.85
C ALA A 2 31.06 -3.44 49.59
N SER A 3 32.10 -3.24 48.77
CA SER A 3 32.00 -2.41 47.54
C SER A 3 31.47 -3.18 46.32
N ALA A 4 31.44 -4.51 46.34
CA ALA A 4 30.84 -5.31 45.26
C ALA A 4 29.31 -5.43 45.43
N ALA A 5 28.84 -5.54 46.68
CA ALA A 5 27.42 -5.58 47.00
C ALA A 5 26.70 -4.22 46.76
N ALA A 6 27.41 -3.10 46.85
CA ALA A 6 26.86 -1.78 46.53
C ALA A 6 26.75 -1.51 45.02
N ALA A 7 27.48 -2.25 44.17
CA ALA A 7 27.41 -2.13 42.72
C ALA A 7 26.31 -3.02 42.07
N GLU A 8 25.71 -3.93 42.85
CA GLU A 8 24.60 -4.78 42.39
C GLU A 8 23.21 -4.18 42.69
N ALA A 9 23.14 -3.02 43.35
CA ALA A 9 21.90 -2.46 43.89
C ALA A 9 21.09 -1.56 42.92
N GLU A 10 21.47 -1.41 41.65
CA GLU A 10 20.70 -0.63 40.66
C GLU A 10 20.49 -1.39 39.34
N LYS A 11 20.39 -2.72 39.39
CA LYS A 11 19.86 -3.50 38.26
C LYS A 11 18.34 -3.49 38.37
N GLY A 12 17.68 -2.69 37.53
CA GLY A 12 16.22 -2.78 37.36
C GLY A 12 15.80 -4.25 37.20
N SER A 13 14.61 -4.60 37.72
CA SER A 13 14.16 -5.99 37.89
C SER A 13 14.52 -6.86 36.67
N PRO A 14 15.26 -7.97 36.84
CA PRO A 14 15.78 -8.77 35.72
C PRO A 14 14.66 -9.28 34.80
N VAL A 15 13.45 -9.43 35.34
CA VAL A 15 12.23 -9.76 34.59
C VAL A 15 11.87 -8.64 33.60
N VAL A 16 11.91 -7.38 34.03
CA VAL A 16 11.57 -6.21 33.20
C VAL A 16 12.57 -6.06 32.05
N VAL A 17 13.86 -6.22 32.33
CA VAL A 17 14.91 -6.20 31.30
C VAL A 17 14.68 -7.32 30.28
N GLY A 18 14.38 -8.54 30.74
CA GLY A 18 14.07 -9.67 29.85
C GLY A 18 12.87 -9.40 28.95
N LEU A 19 11.78 -8.85 29.49
CA LEU A 19 10.59 -8.48 28.72
C LEU A 19 10.89 -7.40 27.68
N LEU A 20 11.70 -6.39 28.02
CA LEU A 20 12.11 -5.35 27.08
C LEU A 20 12.98 -5.89 25.95
N VAL A 21 13.91 -6.80 26.25
CA VAL A 21 14.75 -7.43 25.22
C VAL A 21 13.89 -8.24 24.25
N VAL A 22 13.01 -9.12 24.76
CA VAL A 22 12.13 -9.94 23.92
C VAL A 22 11.17 -9.06 23.12
N GLY A 23 10.55 -8.06 23.75
CA GLY A 23 9.65 -7.12 23.10
C GLY A 23 10.30 -6.37 21.95
N ASN A 24 11.53 -5.88 22.14
CA ASN A 24 12.29 -5.21 21.09
C ASN A 24 12.74 -6.15 19.98
N ILE A 25 13.10 -7.41 20.27
CA ILE A 25 13.41 -8.39 19.21
C ILE A 25 12.19 -8.62 18.31
N ILE A 26 10.99 -8.71 18.89
CA ILE A 26 9.75 -8.86 18.11
C ILE A 26 9.47 -7.61 17.25
N ILE A 27 9.65 -6.41 17.81
CA ILE A 27 9.49 -5.15 17.06
C ILE A 27 10.51 -5.08 15.91
N LEU A 28 11.76 -5.46 16.17
CA LEU A 28 12.84 -5.50 15.18
C LEU A 28 12.47 -6.40 13.99
N LEU A 29 12.06 -7.64 14.27
CA LEU A 29 11.68 -8.61 13.24
C LEU A 29 10.44 -8.15 12.46
N SER A 30 9.46 -7.60 13.17
CA SER A 30 8.25 -7.06 12.54
C SER A 30 8.55 -5.83 11.68
N GLY A 31 9.51 -5.00 12.07
CA GLY A 31 9.99 -3.86 11.30
C GLY A 31 10.62 -4.28 9.97
N LEU A 32 11.44 -5.35 9.98
CA LEU A 32 12.00 -5.93 8.75
C LEU A 32 10.92 -6.54 7.85
N ALA A 33 9.92 -7.20 8.44
CA ALA A 33 8.79 -7.74 7.68
C ALA A 33 7.98 -6.61 7.01
N LEU A 34 7.69 -5.52 7.75
CA LEU A 34 7.03 -4.34 7.20
C LEU A 34 7.86 -3.69 6.09
N PHE A 35 9.18 -3.59 6.26
CA PHE A 35 10.07 -3.08 5.22
C PHE A 35 10.00 -3.94 3.95
N ALA A 36 10.07 -5.27 4.07
CA ALA A 36 9.97 -6.17 2.92
C ALA A 36 8.62 -6.06 2.20
N GLU A 37 7.52 -6.04 2.96
CA GLU A 37 6.16 -5.90 2.42
C GLU A 37 5.98 -4.57 1.69
N THR A 38 6.44 -3.47 2.28
CA THR A 38 6.31 -2.14 1.67
C THR A 38 7.18 -1.98 0.44
N VAL A 39 8.37 -2.61 0.40
CA VAL A 39 9.18 -2.71 -0.82
C VAL A 39 8.44 -3.49 -1.91
N TRP A 40 7.81 -4.62 -1.58
CA TRP A 40 6.99 -5.40 -2.53
C TRP A 40 5.85 -4.57 -3.11
N VAL A 41 5.13 -3.81 -2.29
CA VAL A 41 4.10 -2.87 -2.75
C VAL A 41 4.70 -1.83 -3.70
N THR A 42 5.82 -1.19 -3.31
CA THR A 42 6.50 -0.19 -4.17
C THR A 42 7.08 -0.71 -5.48
N ALA A 43 7.28 -2.01 -5.59
CA ALA A 43 7.73 -2.65 -6.82
C ALA A 43 6.63 -2.78 -7.89
N ASP A 44 5.37 -2.47 -7.56
CA ASP A 44 4.20 -2.50 -8.45
C ASP A 44 3.96 -3.79 -9.23
N GLN A 45 3.79 -4.90 -8.55
CA GLN A 45 3.55 -6.18 -9.21
C GLN A 45 2.29 -6.18 -10.11
N TYR A 46 1.26 -5.41 -9.74
CA TYR A 46 0.03 -5.26 -10.52
C TYR A 46 0.06 -4.08 -11.51
N HIS A 47 1.15 -3.31 -11.58
CA HIS A 47 1.32 -2.16 -12.47
C HIS A 47 0.25 -1.05 -12.33
N ILE A 48 -0.43 -0.95 -11.18
CA ILE A 48 -1.54 -0.03 -10.97
C ILE A 48 -1.10 1.40 -10.59
N TYR A 49 0.20 1.70 -10.54
CA TYR A 49 0.70 3.04 -10.18
C TYR A 49 0.20 4.19 -11.04
N PRO A 50 0.13 4.08 -12.38
CA PRO A 50 -0.39 5.16 -13.21
C PRO A 50 -1.82 5.57 -12.85
N LEU A 51 -2.67 4.62 -12.43
CA LEU A 51 -4.03 4.89 -11.98
C LEU A 51 -4.06 5.72 -10.70
N MET A 52 -3.18 5.41 -9.75
CA MET A 52 -3.06 6.19 -8.51
C MET A 52 -2.47 7.58 -8.76
N GLY A 53 -1.51 7.69 -9.69
CA GLY A 53 -0.87 8.97 -10.05
C GLY A 53 -1.83 9.98 -10.71
N VAL A 54 -2.72 9.53 -11.61
CA VAL A 54 -3.72 10.43 -12.22
C VAL A 54 -4.82 10.85 -11.25
N SER A 55 -4.93 10.21 -10.10
CA SER A 55 -5.91 10.58 -9.07
C SER A 55 -5.62 11.91 -8.40
N GLY A 56 -4.45 12.53 -8.64
CA GLY A 56 -4.04 13.79 -8.04
C GLY A 56 -3.93 13.73 -6.51
N LYS A 57 -3.77 12.51 -5.96
CA LYS A 57 -3.56 12.24 -4.53
C LYS A 57 -2.21 11.56 -4.37
N ASP A 58 -1.16 12.37 -4.42
CA ASP A 58 0.22 11.95 -4.26
C ASP A 58 0.51 11.45 -2.83
N ASP A 59 -0.44 11.67 -1.90
CA ASP A 59 -0.39 11.32 -0.48
C ASP A 59 -0.18 9.82 -0.22
N VAL A 60 -0.59 8.95 -1.14
CA VAL A 60 -0.44 7.48 -1.01
C VAL A 60 0.99 7.06 -1.26
N PHE A 61 1.64 7.69 -2.23
CA PHE A 61 3.05 7.48 -2.48
C PHE A 61 3.85 7.91 -1.25
N ALA A 62 3.51 9.06 -0.66
CA ALA A 62 4.08 9.46 0.62
C ALA A 62 3.84 8.39 1.71
N GLY A 63 2.63 7.83 1.82
CA GLY A 63 2.30 6.76 2.77
C GLY A 63 3.16 5.50 2.64
N ALA A 64 3.40 5.01 1.43
CA ALA A 64 4.23 3.84 1.16
C ALA A 64 5.72 4.11 1.43
N TRP A 65 6.25 5.27 0.99
CA TRP A 65 7.62 5.68 1.27
C TRP A 65 7.88 5.90 2.77
N ILE A 66 6.90 6.48 3.49
CA ILE A 66 6.93 6.60 4.94
C ILE A 66 6.96 5.22 5.59
N ALA A 67 6.18 4.26 5.09
CA ALA A 67 6.15 2.89 5.62
C ALA A 67 7.49 2.16 5.44
N ILE A 68 8.16 2.32 4.29
CA ILE A 68 9.52 1.81 4.04
C ILE A 68 10.48 2.40 5.07
N PHE A 69 10.47 3.73 5.23
CA PHE A 69 11.34 4.40 6.19
C PHE A 69 11.07 3.94 7.63
N CYS A 70 9.79 3.79 8.02
CA CYS A 70 9.40 3.33 9.34
C CYS A 70 9.83 1.89 9.60
N GLY A 71 9.62 0.97 8.64
CA GLY A 71 10.01 -0.44 8.78
C GLY A 71 11.50 -0.61 9.07
N PHE A 72 12.37 0.05 8.28
CA PHE A 72 13.81 0.02 8.53
C PHE A 72 14.19 0.73 9.84
N SER A 73 13.53 1.85 10.16
CA SER A 73 13.80 2.57 11.39
C SER A 73 13.40 1.78 12.64
N PHE A 74 12.32 1.00 12.60
CA PHE A 74 11.94 0.08 13.68
C PHE A 74 13.04 -0.94 13.95
N PHE A 75 13.66 -1.50 12.91
CA PHE A 75 14.80 -2.40 13.06
C PHE A 75 15.97 -1.74 13.82
N VAL A 76 16.35 -0.52 13.43
CA VAL A 76 17.46 0.21 14.06
C VAL A 76 17.13 0.62 15.50
N VAL A 77 15.96 1.23 15.73
CA VAL A 77 15.59 1.75 17.04
C VAL A 77 15.30 0.63 18.03
N ALA A 78 14.71 -0.49 17.59
CA ALA A 78 14.51 -1.65 18.46
C ALA A 78 15.84 -2.34 18.82
N SER A 79 16.80 -2.40 17.88
CA SER A 79 18.18 -2.85 18.19
C SER A 79 18.82 -1.96 19.27
N PHE A 80 18.64 -0.64 19.15
CA PHE A 80 19.08 0.31 20.18
C PHE A 80 18.31 0.10 21.51
N GLY A 81 17.02 -0.23 21.47
CA GLY A 81 16.20 -0.55 22.63
C GLY A 81 16.70 -1.76 23.43
N VAL A 82 17.17 -2.81 22.75
CA VAL A 82 17.84 -3.95 23.39
C VAL A 82 19.10 -3.47 24.13
N GLY A 83 19.93 -2.66 23.48
CA GLY A 83 21.12 -2.08 24.10
C GLY A 83 20.80 -1.18 25.30
N ALA A 84 19.76 -0.36 25.19
CA ALA A 84 19.30 0.52 26.27
C ALA A 84 18.82 -0.27 27.50
N ALA A 85 18.12 -1.39 27.28
CA ALA A 85 17.66 -2.28 28.34
C ALA A 85 18.83 -2.99 29.05
N LEU A 86 19.87 -3.41 28.32
CA LEU A 86 21.04 -4.11 28.88
C LEU A 86 22.01 -3.18 29.60
N CYS A 87 22.18 -1.94 29.10
CA CYS A 87 23.11 -0.97 29.68
C CYS A 87 22.55 -0.25 30.93
N CYS A 88 21.24 -0.33 31.19
CA CYS A 88 20.57 0.32 32.33
C CYS A 88 20.88 1.83 32.48
N ARG A 89 21.17 2.54 31.38
CA ARG A 89 21.47 3.98 31.43
C ARG A 89 20.22 4.80 31.11
N ARG A 90 19.78 5.65 32.05
CA ARG A 90 18.60 6.53 31.88
C ARG A 90 18.61 7.31 30.56
N SER A 91 19.74 7.89 30.17
CA SER A 91 19.85 8.64 28.91
C SER A 91 19.59 7.78 27.67
N MET A 92 20.07 6.53 27.64
CA MET A 92 19.84 5.63 26.50
C MET A 92 18.37 5.21 26.41
N VAL A 93 17.73 4.90 27.55
CA VAL A 93 16.31 4.55 27.59
C VAL A 93 15.43 5.73 27.17
N LEU A 94 15.77 6.96 27.60
CA LEU A 94 15.06 8.16 27.18
C LEU A 94 15.18 8.40 25.66
N THR A 95 16.39 8.29 25.10
CA THR A 95 16.60 8.40 23.65
C THR A 95 15.79 7.35 22.89
N TYR A 96 15.79 6.09 23.36
CA TYR A 96 14.98 5.02 22.78
C TYR A 96 13.48 5.36 22.79
N LEU A 97 12.95 5.82 23.92
CA LEU A 97 11.54 6.18 24.07
C LEU A 97 11.13 7.31 23.12
N VAL A 98 11.95 8.36 23.01
CA VAL A 98 11.67 9.48 22.10
C VAL A 98 11.68 9.02 20.65
N LEU A 99 12.69 8.23 20.25
CA LEU A 99 12.78 7.72 18.88
C LEU A 99 11.62 6.77 18.55
N MET A 100 11.27 5.84 19.45
CA MET A 100 10.13 4.93 19.24
C MET A 100 8.80 5.67 19.19
N LEU A 101 8.61 6.72 20.00
CA LEU A 101 7.39 7.54 19.95
C LEU A 101 7.23 8.22 18.59
N ILE A 102 8.34 8.76 18.04
CA ILE A 102 8.33 9.38 16.71
C ILE A 102 7.94 8.33 15.64
N LEU A 103 8.55 7.14 15.68
CA LEU A 103 8.21 6.06 14.74
C LEU A 103 6.76 5.58 14.90
N TYR A 104 6.28 5.49 16.13
CA TYR A 104 4.88 5.14 16.41
C TYR A 104 3.92 6.13 15.75
N ILE A 105 4.18 7.43 15.85
CA ILE A 105 3.33 8.47 15.23
C ILE A 105 3.38 8.39 13.69
N PHE A 106 4.56 8.24 13.10
CA PHE A 106 4.68 8.09 11.64
C PHE A 106 3.99 6.82 11.13
N GLN A 107 4.12 5.72 11.86
CA GLN A 107 3.46 4.47 11.49
C GLN A 107 1.93 4.58 11.61
N CYS A 108 1.41 5.27 12.63
CA CYS A 108 -0.03 5.58 12.72
C CYS A 108 -0.49 6.39 11.50
N ALA A 109 0.25 7.43 11.12
CA ALA A 109 -0.09 8.24 9.94
C ALA A 109 -0.10 7.39 8.65
N SER A 110 0.92 6.55 8.44
CA SER A 110 0.99 5.65 7.28
C SER A 110 -0.19 4.65 7.22
N CYS A 111 -0.57 4.07 8.37
CA CYS A 111 -1.71 3.14 8.43
C CYS A 111 -3.04 3.83 8.11
N ILE A 112 -3.27 5.02 8.68
CA ILE A 112 -4.49 5.80 8.46
C ILE A 112 -4.57 6.24 6.99
N THR A 113 -3.50 6.76 6.42
CA THR A 113 -3.46 7.17 5.00
C THR A 113 -3.73 5.99 4.07
N SER A 114 -3.10 4.83 4.31
CA SER A 114 -3.31 3.64 3.46
C SER A 114 -4.77 3.14 3.54
N TYR A 115 -5.35 3.09 4.74
CA TYR A 115 -6.72 2.64 4.96
C TYR A 115 -7.75 3.60 4.35
N THR A 116 -7.61 4.90 4.60
CA THR A 116 -8.54 5.91 4.06
C THR A 116 -8.48 5.98 2.53
N HIS A 117 -7.30 5.77 1.94
CA HIS A 117 -7.18 5.74 0.49
C HIS A 117 -7.84 4.51 -0.13
N ARG A 118 -7.65 3.34 0.49
CA ARG A 118 -8.37 2.11 0.11
C ARG A 118 -9.87 2.34 0.09
N ASP A 119 -10.41 2.90 1.18
CA ASP A 119 -11.84 3.19 1.27
C ASP A 119 -12.30 4.18 0.20
N TYR A 120 -11.51 5.19 -0.12
CA TYR A 120 -11.83 6.15 -1.17
C TYR A 120 -11.88 5.52 -2.57
N MET A 121 -10.92 4.64 -2.92
CA MET A 121 -10.85 4.02 -4.25
C MET A 121 -11.81 2.83 -4.41
N VAL A 122 -11.90 1.95 -3.41
CA VAL A 122 -12.69 0.72 -3.49
C VAL A 122 -14.18 1.01 -3.26
N SER A 123 -14.53 1.97 -2.41
CA SER A 123 -15.94 2.29 -2.15
C SER A 123 -16.58 3.14 -3.26
N SER A 124 -15.77 3.74 -4.15
CA SER A 124 -16.25 4.59 -5.23
C SER A 124 -15.72 4.13 -6.60
N PRO A 125 -16.28 3.07 -7.20
CA PRO A 125 -15.92 2.62 -8.55
C PRO A 125 -16.03 3.74 -9.59
N SER A 126 -16.96 4.68 -9.37
CA SER A 126 -17.17 5.85 -10.21
C SER A 126 -15.96 6.77 -10.31
N LEU A 127 -15.07 6.79 -9.31
CA LEU A 127 -13.83 7.56 -9.39
C LEU A 127 -12.87 6.96 -10.41
N ILE A 128 -12.67 5.64 -10.35
CA ILE A 128 -11.84 4.89 -11.28
C ILE A 128 -12.41 5.02 -12.70
N THR A 129 -13.73 4.89 -12.85
CA THR A 129 -14.41 5.14 -14.12
C THR A 129 -14.17 6.56 -14.64
N LYS A 130 -14.31 7.59 -13.79
CA LYS A 130 -14.04 8.98 -14.22
C LYS A 130 -12.60 9.19 -14.68
N GLN A 131 -11.63 8.64 -13.95
CA GLN A 131 -10.21 8.74 -14.31
C GLN A 131 -9.94 8.03 -15.63
N MET A 132 -10.45 6.81 -15.80
CA MET A 132 -10.37 6.07 -17.05
C MET A 132 -10.94 6.90 -18.20
N LEU A 133 -12.17 7.39 -18.09
CA LEU A 133 -12.82 8.15 -19.17
C LEU A 133 -12.11 9.47 -19.48
N THR A 134 -11.49 10.12 -18.49
CA THR A 134 -10.83 11.43 -18.65
C THR A 134 -9.46 11.31 -19.31
N PHE A 135 -8.68 10.29 -18.92
CA PHE A 135 -7.26 10.21 -19.26
C PHE A 135 -6.91 9.10 -20.25
N TYR A 136 -7.79 8.09 -20.42
CA TYR A 136 -7.59 7.07 -21.43
C TYR A 136 -7.62 7.69 -22.83
N SER A 137 -6.57 7.43 -23.62
CA SER A 137 -6.24 8.04 -24.91
C SER A 137 -6.05 9.56 -24.93
N ALA A 138 -5.84 10.20 -23.77
CA ALA A 138 -5.46 11.61 -23.73
C ALA A 138 -3.98 11.77 -24.15
N ASP A 139 -3.65 12.83 -24.89
CA ASP A 139 -2.30 13.09 -25.41
C ASP A 139 -1.31 13.65 -24.36
N THR A 140 -1.59 13.40 -23.08
CA THR A 140 -0.69 13.79 -21.98
C THR A 140 0.20 12.61 -21.59
N HIS A 141 1.40 12.87 -21.06
CA HIS A 141 2.30 11.81 -20.58
C HIS A 141 1.60 10.88 -19.57
N GLN A 142 0.84 11.47 -18.64
CA GLN A 142 0.05 10.72 -17.65
C GLN A 142 -1.06 9.89 -18.31
N GLY A 143 -1.75 10.44 -19.33
CA GLY A 143 -2.75 9.74 -20.11
C GLY A 143 -2.18 8.54 -20.88
N GLN A 144 -0.96 8.66 -21.42
CA GLN A 144 -0.28 7.56 -22.12
C GLN A 144 0.07 6.42 -21.18
N GLU A 145 0.62 6.70 -20.00
CA GLU A 145 0.90 5.66 -18.98
C GLU A 145 -0.39 4.99 -18.50
N LEU A 146 -1.44 5.77 -18.25
CA LEU A 146 -2.74 5.23 -17.86
C LEU A 146 -3.36 4.37 -18.97
N THR A 147 -3.24 4.78 -20.23
CA THR A 147 -3.75 4.04 -21.39
C THR A 147 -3.06 2.69 -21.50
N ARG A 148 -1.72 2.64 -21.36
CA ARG A 148 -0.98 1.37 -21.37
C ARG A 148 -1.40 0.42 -20.24
N LEU A 149 -1.65 0.97 -19.05
CA LEU A 149 -2.16 0.20 -17.92
C LEU A 149 -3.52 -0.44 -18.24
N TRP A 150 -4.48 0.37 -18.70
CA TRP A 150 -5.81 -0.14 -19.05
C TRP A 150 -5.76 -1.13 -20.21
N ASP A 151 -4.96 -0.87 -21.24
CA ASP A 151 -4.77 -1.77 -22.38
C ASP A 151 -4.27 -3.14 -21.92
N ARG A 152 -3.29 -3.17 -21.01
CA ARG A 152 -2.78 -4.40 -20.41
C ARG A 152 -3.86 -5.13 -19.60
N ILE A 153 -4.54 -4.43 -18.69
CA ILE A 153 -5.57 -5.03 -17.83
C ILE A 153 -6.71 -5.62 -18.67
N MET A 154 -7.20 -4.89 -19.68
CA MET A 154 -8.29 -5.35 -20.54
C MET A 154 -7.93 -6.63 -21.31
N ILE A 155 -6.66 -6.77 -21.75
CA ILE A 155 -6.18 -8.00 -22.39
C ILE A 155 -5.99 -9.12 -21.36
N GLU A 156 -5.24 -8.89 -20.28
CA GLU A 156 -4.84 -9.94 -19.33
C GLU A 156 -6.01 -10.50 -18.55
N GLN A 157 -6.98 -9.66 -18.19
CA GLN A 157 -8.14 -10.03 -17.40
C GLN A 157 -9.40 -10.28 -18.24
N GLU A 158 -9.29 -10.19 -19.57
CA GLU A 158 -10.40 -10.38 -20.51
C GLU A 158 -11.66 -9.58 -20.10
N CYS A 159 -11.45 -8.30 -19.77
CA CYS A 159 -12.45 -7.38 -19.25
C CYS A 159 -12.50 -6.08 -20.09
N CYS A 160 -13.55 -5.28 -19.93
CA CYS A 160 -13.68 -4.00 -20.61
C CYS A 160 -14.32 -2.96 -19.69
N GLY A 161 -13.70 -1.78 -19.62
CA GLY A 161 -14.17 -0.70 -18.77
C GLY A 161 -14.09 -1.05 -17.28
N THR A 162 -14.61 -0.18 -16.42
CA THR A 162 -14.61 -0.40 -14.97
C THR A 162 -15.70 -1.40 -14.59
N SER A 163 -16.94 -1.12 -14.99
CA SER A 163 -18.13 -1.94 -14.75
C SER A 163 -18.53 -2.78 -15.97
N GLY A 164 -18.12 -2.36 -17.15
CA GLY A 164 -18.36 -3.05 -18.41
C GLY A 164 -18.13 -2.15 -19.64
N PRO A 165 -18.32 -2.67 -20.86
CA PRO A 165 -18.10 -1.93 -22.10
C PRO A 165 -19.02 -0.71 -22.25
N MET A 166 -20.18 -0.72 -21.59
CA MET A 166 -21.12 0.39 -21.61
C MET A 166 -20.61 1.65 -20.92
N ASP A 167 -19.55 1.56 -20.10
CA ASP A 167 -18.90 2.74 -19.51
C ASP A 167 -18.41 3.71 -20.60
N TRP A 168 -17.92 3.18 -21.73
CA TRP A 168 -17.44 3.99 -22.84
C TRP A 168 -18.58 4.68 -23.58
N VAL A 169 -19.75 4.04 -23.68
CA VAL A 169 -20.90 4.54 -24.46
C VAL A 169 -21.77 5.50 -23.65
N ASN A 170 -22.02 5.18 -22.38
CA ASN A 170 -22.92 5.94 -21.52
C ASN A 170 -22.34 7.29 -21.09
N PHE A 171 -21.01 7.43 -21.11
CA PHE A 171 -20.32 8.63 -20.66
C PHE A 171 -19.46 9.25 -21.77
N THR A 172 -19.15 10.54 -21.63
CA THR A 172 -18.16 11.22 -22.48
C THR A 172 -16.75 10.88 -22.01
N SER A 173 -15.87 10.54 -22.94
CA SER A 173 -14.46 10.21 -22.66
C SER A 173 -13.52 10.86 -23.67
N ALA A 174 -12.26 11.06 -23.29
CA ALA A 174 -11.22 11.51 -24.21
C ALA A 174 -11.07 10.56 -25.42
N PHE A 175 -11.33 9.27 -25.21
CA PHE A 175 -11.45 8.29 -26.29
C PHE A 175 -12.53 8.61 -27.30
N ARG A 176 -13.73 9.01 -26.84
CA ARG A 176 -14.83 9.38 -27.75
C ARG A 176 -14.58 10.68 -28.49
N GLU A 177 -13.81 11.58 -27.92
CA GLU A 177 -13.37 12.79 -28.62
C GLU A 177 -12.40 12.46 -29.77
N ALA A 178 -11.49 11.50 -29.55
CA ALA A 178 -10.53 11.06 -30.55
C ALA A 178 -11.12 10.07 -31.58
N THR A 179 -12.03 9.19 -31.16
CA THR A 179 -12.62 8.12 -31.98
C THR A 179 -14.15 8.21 -31.93
N PRO A 180 -14.80 8.66 -33.03
CA PRO A 180 -16.25 8.74 -33.09
C PRO A 180 -16.89 7.36 -32.90
N GLU A 181 -18.06 7.32 -32.25
CA GLU A 181 -18.81 6.09 -31.97
C GLU A 181 -19.18 5.30 -33.24
N VAL A 182 -19.37 6.02 -34.36
CA VAL A 182 -19.60 5.43 -35.67
C VAL A 182 -18.41 4.56 -36.10
N VAL A 183 -17.19 4.87 -35.68
CA VAL A 183 -15.99 4.06 -35.97
C VAL A 183 -15.92 2.89 -35.00
N PHE A 184 -15.96 3.16 -33.69
CA PHE A 184 -15.96 2.12 -32.66
C PHE A 184 -16.54 2.65 -31.32
N PRO A 185 -17.47 1.94 -30.67
CA PRO A 185 -18.12 2.41 -29.43
C PRO A 185 -17.25 2.33 -28.16
N TRP A 186 -16.20 1.51 -28.16
CA TRP A 186 -15.27 1.29 -27.05
C TRP A 186 -13.85 0.99 -27.58
N PRO A 187 -12.82 0.86 -26.74
CA PRO A 187 -11.50 0.48 -27.22
C PRO A 187 -11.51 -0.88 -27.94
N PRO A 188 -10.83 -1.05 -29.09
CA PRO A 188 -10.76 -2.34 -29.82
C PRO A 188 -10.12 -3.49 -29.01
N LEU A 189 -9.48 -3.17 -27.89
CA LEU A 189 -8.92 -4.11 -26.93
C LEU A 189 -10.00 -4.82 -26.11
N CYS A 190 -11.19 -4.25 -25.99
CA CYS A 190 -12.36 -4.89 -25.39
C CYS A 190 -12.94 -6.04 -26.24
N CYS A 191 -12.45 -6.25 -27.47
CA CYS A 191 -12.89 -7.35 -28.31
C CYS A 191 -12.18 -8.64 -27.94
N ARG A 192 -12.93 -9.74 -27.92
CA ARG A 192 -12.37 -11.08 -27.68
C ARG A 192 -11.42 -11.47 -28.81
N ARG A 193 -10.26 -11.99 -28.41
CA ARG A 193 -9.16 -12.36 -29.32
C ARG A 193 -8.89 -13.86 -29.26
N THR A 194 -8.32 -14.38 -30.34
CA THR A 194 -7.73 -15.72 -30.38
C THR A 194 -6.36 -15.73 -29.71
N GLY A 195 -5.78 -16.91 -29.44
CA GLY A 195 -4.45 -17.06 -28.84
C GLY A 195 -3.30 -16.40 -29.62
N ASN A 196 -3.52 -16.02 -30.89
CA ASN A 196 -2.58 -15.26 -31.72
C ASN A 196 -2.81 -13.73 -31.63
N PHE A 197 -3.55 -13.24 -30.64
CA PHE A 197 -3.93 -11.84 -30.45
C PHE A 197 -4.78 -11.21 -31.58
N ILE A 198 -5.35 -12.03 -32.47
CA ILE A 198 -6.21 -11.58 -33.57
C ILE A 198 -7.67 -11.54 -33.07
N PRO A 199 -8.41 -10.43 -33.27
CA PRO A 199 -9.83 -10.36 -32.89
C PRO A 199 -10.64 -11.42 -33.66
N LEU A 200 -11.50 -12.16 -32.94
CA LEU A 200 -12.32 -13.25 -33.50
C LEU A 200 -13.24 -12.75 -34.62
N ASN A 201 -13.94 -11.65 -34.36
CA ASN A 201 -14.82 -10.99 -35.31
C ASN A 201 -14.90 -9.50 -34.97
N LYS A 202 -14.33 -8.64 -35.81
CA LYS A 202 -14.26 -7.19 -35.57
C LYS A 202 -15.64 -6.55 -35.66
N GLU A 203 -16.42 -6.90 -36.68
CA GLU A 203 -17.76 -6.40 -36.91
C GLU A 203 -18.72 -6.88 -35.81
N GLY A 204 -18.64 -8.15 -35.42
CA GLY A 204 -19.43 -8.70 -34.31
C GLY A 204 -19.14 -8.00 -32.97
N CYS A 205 -17.87 -7.69 -32.70
CA CYS A 205 -17.49 -6.89 -31.54
C CYS A 205 -18.01 -5.45 -31.64
N ARG A 206 -17.84 -4.78 -32.78
CA ARG A 206 -18.31 -3.39 -32.99
C ARG A 206 -19.82 -3.25 -32.80
N LEU A 207 -20.59 -4.28 -33.18
CA LEU A 207 -22.04 -4.33 -33.00
C LEU A 207 -22.47 -4.69 -31.57
N GLY A 208 -21.53 -5.03 -30.68
CA GLY A 208 -21.81 -5.40 -29.30
C GLY A 208 -22.36 -6.81 -29.10
N HIS A 209 -22.06 -7.74 -30.00
CA HIS A 209 -22.46 -9.13 -29.84
C HIS A 209 -21.70 -9.78 -28.67
N MET A 210 -22.42 -10.36 -27.71
CA MET A 210 -21.88 -10.85 -26.43
C MET A 210 -20.76 -11.90 -26.59
N ASP A 211 -20.73 -12.65 -27.69
CA ASP A 211 -19.70 -13.65 -27.95
C ASP A 211 -18.34 -13.06 -28.38
N TYR A 212 -18.32 -11.79 -28.80
CA TYR A 212 -17.16 -11.14 -29.40
C TYR A 212 -16.64 -9.93 -28.59
N VAL A 213 -17.31 -9.55 -27.50
CA VAL A 213 -16.91 -8.46 -26.59
C VAL A 213 -16.72 -8.98 -25.17
N PHE A 214 -15.76 -8.41 -24.44
CA PHE A 214 -15.65 -8.64 -23.00
C PHE A 214 -16.76 -7.90 -22.27
N THR A 215 -17.65 -8.67 -21.62
CA THR A 215 -18.80 -8.13 -20.89
C THR A 215 -18.51 -7.87 -19.42
N LYS A 216 -17.43 -8.44 -18.88
CA LYS A 216 -16.97 -8.22 -17.50
C LYS A 216 -16.27 -6.88 -17.37
N GLY A 217 -16.52 -6.17 -16.28
CA GLY A 217 -15.75 -4.99 -15.88
C GLY A 217 -14.41 -5.37 -15.24
N CYS A 218 -13.42 -4.50 -15.37
CA CYS A 218 -12.08 -4.69 -14.81
C CYS A 218 -11.97 -4.28 -13.32
N PHE A 219 -13.03 -3.69 -12.74
CA PHE A 219 -13.00 -3.16 -11.37
C PHE A 219 -12.68 -4.21 -10.32
N GLU A 220 -13.18 -5.45 -10.43
CA GLU A 220 -12.90 -6.49 -9.44
C GLU A 220 -11.40 -6.78 -9.33
N HIS A 221 -10.69 -6.83 -10.46
CA HIS A 221 -9.25 -7.06 -10.48
C HIS A 221 -8.49 -5.87 -9.89
N ILE A 222 -8.83 -4.65 -10.30
CA ILE A 222 -8.20 -3.42 -9.80
C ILE A 222 -8.46 -3.26 -8.29
N GLY A 223 -9.69 -3.53 -7.85
CA GLY A 223 -10.09 -3.50 -6.44
C GLY A 223 -9.31 -4.52 -5.62
N HIS A 224 -9.14 -5.75 -6.12
CA HIS A 224 -8.34 -6.78 -5.46
C HIS A 224 -6.85 -6.37 -5.35
N ALA A 225 -6.28 -5.77 -6.39
CA ALA A 225 -4.90 -5.27 -6.35
C ALA A 225 -4.72 -4.17 -5.29
N ILE A 226 -5.65 -3.20 -5.25
CA ILE A 226 -5.64 -2.13 -4.24
C ILE A 226 -5.81 -2.72 -2.83
N ASP A 227 -6.74 -3.64 -2.64
CA ASP A 227 -6.99 -4.26 -1.34
C ASP A 227 -5.77 -5.07 -0.87
N SER A 228 -5.14 -5.85 -1.76
CA SER A 228 -3.93 -6.60 -1.43
C SER A 228 -2.80 -5.72 -0.94
N TYR A 229 -2.54 -4.57 -1.58
CA TYR A 229 -1.48 -3.65 -1.16
C TYR A 229 -1.80 -2.94 0.15
N THR A 230 -3.04 -2.46 0.29
CA THR A 230 -3.45 -1.65 1.44
C THR A 230 -3.68 -2.49 2.69
N TRP A 231 -4.22 -3.70 2.55
CA TRP A 231 -4.39 -4.64 3.65
C TRP A 231 -3.05 -5.06 4.24
N GLY A 232 -2.05 -5.33 3.39
CA GLY A 232 -0.66 -5.60 3.81
C GLY A 232 -0.12 -4.46 4.69
N ILE A 233 -0.15 -3.22 4.20
CA ILE A 233 0.40 -2.08 4.95
C ILE A 233 -0.39 -1.80 6.24
N SER A 234 -1.72 -1.74 6.16
CA SER A 234 -2.55 -1.35 7.30
C SER A 234 -2.61 -2.41 8.40
N TRP A 235 -2.76 -3.70 8.05
CA TRP A 235 -2.89 -4.77 9.05
C TRP A 235 -1.57 -5.04 9.76
N PHE A 236 -0.46 -5.17 9.02
CA PHE A 236 0.86 -5.35 9.63
C PHE A 236 1.26 -4.14 10.48
N GLY A 237 1.03 -2.92 9.96
CA GLY A 237 1.31 -1.70 10.71
C GLY A 237 0.49 -1.60 12.00
N PHE A 238 -0.80 -1.93 11.96
CA PHE A 238 -1.65 -1.97 13.16
C PHE A 238 -1.16 -3.00 14.18
N ALA A 239 -0.81 -4.21 13.75
CA ALA A 239 -0.28 -5.25 14.64
C ALA A 239 1.02 -4.82 15.33
N ILE A 240 1.93 -4.18 14.58
CA ILE A 240 3.17 -3.61 15.11
C ILE A 240 2.87 -2.55 16.17
N LEU A 241 1.94 -1.63 15.90
CA LEU A 241 1.57 -0.58 16.84
C LEU A 241 0.96 -1.15 18.12
N MET A 242 0.05 -2.12 18.00
CA MET A 242 -0.57 -2.79 19.14
C MET A 242 0.46 -3.48 20.04
N TRP A 243 1.51 -4.08 19.46
CA TRP A 243 2.60 -4.68 20.20
C TRP A 243 3.59 -3.64 20.76
N THR A 244 3.84 -2.56 20.03
CA THR A 244 4.81 -1.52 20.40
C THR A 244 4.33 -0.73 21.62
N LEU A 245 3.03 -0.46 21.74
CA LEU A 245 2.47 0.29 22.85
C LEU A 245 2.80 -0.29 24.24
N PRO A 246 2.54 -1.58 24.56
CA PRO A 246 2.91 -2.15 25.85
C PRO A 246 4.43 -2.18 26.07
N VAL A 247 5.23 -2.41 25.03
CA VAL A 247 6.70 -2.36 25.14
C VAL A 247 7.18 -0.96 25.52
N MET A 248 6.59 0.09 24.93
CA MET A 248 6.89 1.48 25.32
C MET A 248 6.46 1.78 26.76
N LEU A 249 5.29 1.31 27.20
CA LEU A 249 4.83 1.49 28.59
C LEU A 249 5.76 0.80 29.59
N ILE A 250 6.20 -0.42 29.29
CA ILE A 250 7.19 -1.13 30.12
C ILE A 250 8.53 -0.38 30.13
N ALA A 251 8.96 0.20 29.00
CA ALA A 251 10.19 0.98 28.93
C ALA A 251 10.08 2.31 29.70
N MET A 252 8.91 2.95 29.72
CA MET A 252 8.64 4.12 30.56
C MET A 252 8.68 3.75 32.04
N TYR A 253 8.06 2.63 32.43
CA TYR A 253 8.17 2.11 33.80
C TYR A 253 9.64 1.85 34.16
N PHE A 254 10.37 1.13 33.31
CA PHE A 254 11.80 0.86 33.50
C PHE A 254 12.60 2.16 33.67
N TYR A 255 12.35 3.19 32.85
CA TYR A 255 12.98 4.50 32.98
C TYR A 255 12.72 5.17 34.33
N THR A 256 11.52 5.03 34.91
CA THR A 256 11.19 5.58 36.24
C THR A 256 11.78 4.78 37.40
N THR A 257 12.15 3.52 37.17
CA THR A 257 12.72 2.63 38.20
C THR A 257 14.24 2.50 38.16
N LEU A 258 14.88 2.88 37.05
CA LEU A 258 16.31 3.21 36.97
C LEU A 258 16.52 4.49 37.76
#